data_AF-A0A2D7XFN1-F1
#
_entry.id   AF-A0A2D7XFN1-F1
#
_cell.length_a   1.000
_cell.length_b   1.000
_cell.length_c   1.000
_cell.angle_alpha   90.00
_cell.angle_beta   90.00
_cell.angle_gamma   90.00
#
_symmetry.space_group_name_H-M   'P 1'
#
loop_
_entity.id
_entity.type
_entity.pdbx_description
1 polymer ?
#
loop_
_entity_poly.entity_id
_entity_poly.type
_entity_poly.pdbx_seq_one_letter_code
_entity_poly.pdbx_strand_id
1 'polypeptide(L)'
;MNSKYRTVGATVPHESAHLHVSGRAQYTDDIPEWQGTLYGAFGMSERAHARITKLDLSKVQSAPGVVAVITANDIPGDKYIGAAKPDEAVLADGLVEYYGQPMFAVAATSYDLARRAVKLAEVEYEDLHPILDVQEGAEKESYVLPPARIAQGDLEGKLNAGPHRHQGSFYCGGQEQFYLEGQV
;
A
#
# COMPACT_ATOMS: atom_id res chain seq x y z
N MET A 1 7.93 -6.11 -47.83
CA MET A 1 8.41 -4.93 -47.08
C MET A 1 9.76 -5.27 -46.49
N ASN A 2 10.83 -4.67 -47.01
CA ASN A 2 12.17 -4.77 -46.40
C ASN A 2 12.18 -3.92 -45.13
N SER A 3 11.78 -4.50 -44.00
CA SER A 3 11.96 -3.84 -42.71
C SER A 3 13.46 -3.75 -42.43
N LYS A 4 13.97 -2.53 -42.21
CA LYS A 4 15.33 -2.25 -41.74
C LYS A 4 15.62 -2.93 -40.39
N TYR A 5 14.59 -3.37 -39.68
CA TYR A 5 14.65 -3.99 -38.37
C TYR A 5 14.25 -5.46 -38.46
N ARG A 6 15.24 -6.33 -38.25
CA ARG A 6 15.16 -7.78 -38.45
C ARG A 6 14.23 -8.50 -37.46
N THR A 7 13.88 -7.86 -36.35
CA THR A 7 13.16 -8.48 -35.21
C THR A 7 11.76 -7.90 -34.95
N VAL A 8 11.42 -6.75 -35.54
CA VAL A 8 10.10 -6.13 -35.34
C VAL A 8 9.02 -7.01 -35.98
N GLY A 9 8.07 -7.48 -35.16
CA GLY A 9 6.99 -8.39 -35.59
C GLY A 9 7.37 -9.88 -35.62
N ALA A 10 8.61 -10.23 -35.25
CA ALA A 10 9.03 -11.63 -35.11
C ALA A 10 8.76 -12.16 -33.68
N THR A 11 8.43 -13.45 -33.57
CA THR A 11 8.30 -14.13 -32.27
C THR A 11 9.68 -14.50 -31.72
N VAL A 12 10.29 -13.58 -30.98
CA VAL A 12 11.58 -13.79 -30.32
C VAL A 12 11.34 -14.10 -28.84
N PRO A 13 12.01 -15.12 -28.25
CA PRO A 13 11.92 -15.37 -26.81
C PRO A 13 12.36 -14.14 -25.99
N HIS A 14 11.80 -13.99 -24.78
CA HIS A 14 12.25 -12.98 -23.84
C HIS A 14 13.75 -13.15 -23.53
N GLU A 15 14.51 -12.05 -23.49
CA GLU A 15 15.98 -12.07 -23.35
C GLU A 15 16.43 -12.90 -22.13
N SER A 16 15.76 -12.71 -20.99
CA SER A 16 16.05 -13.41 -19.74
C SER A 16 15.33 -14.76 -19.59
N ALA A 17 14.57 -15.24 -20.58
CA ALA A 17 13.79 -16.49 -20.46
C ALA A 17 14.63 -17.69 -20.00
N HIS A 18 15.82 -17.83 -20.59
CA HIS A 18 16.76 -18.89 -20.25
C HIS A 18 17.32 -18.77 -18.81
N LEU A 19 17.37 -17.55 -18.25
CA LEU A 19 17.75 -17.33 -16.85
C LEU A 19 16.61 -17.71 -15.91
N HIS A 20 15.38 -17.31 -16.21
CA HIS A 20 14.19 -17.65 -15.39
C HIS A 20 14.01 -19.17 -15.26
N VAL A 21 14.06 -19.91 -16.38
CA VAL A 21 13.88 -21.38 -16.35
C VAL A 21 15.05 -22.13 -15.72
N SER A 22 16.21 -21.48 -15.56
CA SER A 22 17.37 -22.07 -14.90
C SER A 22 17.55 -21.62 -13.45
N GLY A 23 16.69 -20.74 -12.93
CA GLY A 23 16.83 -20.15 -11.60
C GLY A 23 18.04 -19.21 -11.46
N ARG A 24 18.52 -18.62 -12.56
CA ARG A 24 19.70 -17.73 -12.57
C ARG A 24 19.36 -16.25 -12.80
N ALA A 25 18.07 -15.95 -13.01
CA ALA A 25 17.62 -14.56 -13.00
C ALA A 25 17.56 -14.13 -11.54
N GLN A 26 18.26 -13.06 -11.18
CA GLN A 26 18.28 -12.53 -9.83
C GLN A 26 17.10 -11.59 -9.61
N TYR A 27 16.36 -11.85 -8.55
CA TYR A 27 15.34 -10.99 -7.95
C TYR A 27 15.90 -10.28 -6.71
N THR A 28 15.13 -9.40 -6.08
CA THR A 28 15.66 -8.52 -5.02
C THR A 28 16.14 -9.32 -3.81
N ASP A 29 15.37 -10.33 -3.39
CA ASP A 29 15.71 -11.18 -2.24
C ASP A 29 16.78 -12.25 -2.57
N ASP A 30 17.17 -12.39 -3.84
CA ASP A 30 18.30 -13.24 -4.25
C ASP A 30 19.66 -12.55 -4.05
N ILE A 31 19.67 -11.25 -3.73
CA ILE A 31 20.90 -10.48 -3.52
C ILE A 31 21.59 -11.01 -2.26
N PRO A 32 22.88 -11.41 -2.32
CA PRO A 32 23.58 -11.92 -1.16
C PRO A 32 23.62 -10.92 0.00
N GLU A 33 23.26 -11.40 1.19
CA GLU A 33 23.28 -10.61 2.41
C GLU A 33 24.71 -10.30 2.86
N TRP A 34 24.93 -9.07 3.31
CA TRP A 34 26.21 -8.63 3.83
C TRP A 34 26.28 -8.94 5.33
N GLN A 35 27.49 -9.11 5.86
CA GLN A 35 27.65 -9.32 7.30
C GLN A 35 27.11 -8.09 8.07
N GLY A 36 26.16 -8.33 8.97
CA GLY A 36 25.51 -7.29 9.76
C GLY A 36 24.22 -6.73 9.16
N THR A 37 23.69 -7.31 8.07
CA THR A 37 22.33 -7.01 7.59
C THR A 37 21.30 -7.14 8.74
N LEU A 38 20.38 -6.18 8.81
CA LEU A 38 19.23 -6.20 9.71
C LEU A 38 17.95 -6.38 8.91
N TYR A 39 16.94 -6.93 9.56
CA TYR A 39 15.65 -7.25 8.95
C TYR A 39 14.57 -6.36 9.52
N GLY A 40 13.79 -5.77 8.62
CA GLY A 40 12.66 -4.90 8.93
C GLY A 40 11.37 -5.68 9.17
N ALA A 41 10.55 -5.23 10.12
CA ALA A 41 9.14 -5.59 10.20
C ALA A 41 8.32 -4.41 10.71
N PHE A 42 7.09 -4.25 10.22
CA PHE A 42 6.16 -3.24 10.70
C PHE A 42 5.22 -3.78 11.77
N GLY A 43 4.99 -2.99 12.81
CA GLY A 43 3.82 -3.14 13.66
C GLY A 43 2.67 -2.36 13.05
N MET A 44 1.62 -3.07 12.64
CA MET A 44 0.52 -2.52 11.86
C MET A 44 -0.76 -2.44 12.68
N SER A 45 -1.60 -1.46 12.35
CA SER A 45 -2.92 -1.26 12.97
C SER A 45 -3.83 -2.47 12.74
N GLU A 46 -4.55 -2.87 13.78
CA GLU A 46 -5.65 -3.85 13.69
C GLU A 46 -7.03 -3.16 13.58
N ARG A 47 -7.05 -1.83 13.46
CA ARG A 47 -8.27 -1.01 13.39
C ARG A 47 -8.37 -0.30 12.03
N ALA A 48 -9.59 -0.22 11.51
CA ALA A 48 -9.88 0.49 10.27
C ALA A 48 -9.88 2.01 10.43
N HIS A 49 -10.28 2.53 11.59
CA HIS A 49 -10.21 3.96 11.90
C HIS A 49 -10.25 4.14 13.43
N ALA A 50 -9.19 4.69 14.03
CA ALA A 50 -9.11 4.85 15.49
C ALA A 50 -8.06 5.88 15.89
N ARG A 51 -8.21 6.50 17.08
CA ARG A 51 -7.10 7.20 17.73
C ARG A 51 -6.24 6.22 18.50
N ILE A 52 -4.92 6.32 18.39
CA ILE A 52 -4.00 5.59 19.24
C ILE A 52 -3.90 6.35 20.56
N THR A 53 -4.51 5.84 21.62
CA THR A 53 -4.47 6.48 22.94
C THR A 53 -3.20 6.09 23.71
N LYS A 54 -2.62 4.93 23.40
CA LYS A 54 -1.35 4.46 23.95
C LYS A 54 -0.67 3.49 22.98
N LEU A 55 0.65 3.66 22.82
CA LEU A 55 1.51 2.75 22.08
C LEU A 55 2.70 2.38 22.96
N ASP A 56 2.63 1.23 23.63
CA ASP A 56 3.71 0.71 24.47
C ASP A 56 4.57 -0.29 23.70
N LEU A 57 5.81 0.13 23.45
CA LEU A 57 6.81 -0.63 22.70
C LEU A 57 7.90 -1.21 23.61
N SER A 58 7.77 -1.14 24.93
CA SER A 58 8.80 -1.58 25.88
C SER A 58 9.19 -3.06 25.69
N LYS A 59 8.19 -3.93 25.48
CA LYS A 59 8.38 -5.35 25.19
C LYS A 59 8.99 -5.60 23.80
N VAL A 60 8.65 -4.75 22.82
CA VAL A 60 9.24 -4.80 21.47
C VAL A 60 10.72 -4.45 21.54
N GLN A 61 11.06 -3.35 22.21
CA GLN A 61 12.44 -2.86 22.37
C GLN A 61 13.34 -3.85 23.12
N SER A 62 12.77 -4.57 24.09
CA SER A 62 13.50 -5.56 24.88
C SER A 62 13.53 -6.95 24.25
N ALA A 63 12.91 -7.15 23.08
CA ALA A 63 12.80 -8.46 22.46
C ALA A 63 14.16 -8.95 21.92
N PRO A 64 14.42 -10.27 21.94
CA PRO A 64 15.68 -10.82 21.45
C PRO A 64 16.01 -10.39 20.02
N GLY A 65 17.23 -9.92 19.81
CA GLY A 65 17.75 -9.54 18.49
C GLY A 65 17.22 -8.21 17.93
N VAL A 66 16.33 -7.50 18.64
CA VAL A 66 15.93 -6.15 18.25
C VAL A 66 17.11 -5.19 18.43
N VAL A 67 17.40 -4.45 17.37
CA VAL A 67 18.48 -3.45 17.32
C VAL A 67 17.90 -2.04 17.41
N ALA A 68 16.77 -1.80 16.74
CA ALA A 68 16.08 -0.51 16.79
C ALA A 68 14.57 -0.70 16.66
N VAL A 69 13.83 0.22 17.29
CA VAL A 69 12.39 0.42 17.11
C VAL A 69 12.20 1.87 16.68
N ILE A 70 11.52 2.07 15.55
CA ILE A 70 11.40 3.35 14.85
C ILE A 70 9.92 3.74 14.84
N THR A 71 9.62 4.93 15.30
CA THR A 71 8.28 5.54 15.33
C THR A 71 8.24 6.77 14.43
N ALA A 72 7.06 7.38 14.26
CA ALA A 72 6.92 8.63 13.53
C ALA A 72 7.79 9.78 14.10
N ASN A 73 8.20 9.71 15.38
CA ASN A 73 9.07 10.72 16.01
C ASN A 73 10.55 10.60 15.61
N ASP A 74 10.95 9.44 15.09
CA ASP A 74 12.33 9.17 14.69
C ASP A 74 12.61 9.58 13.23
N ILE A 75 11.57 9.99 12.49
CA ILE A 75 11.68 10.44 11.10
C ILE A 75 12.23 11.88 11.08
N PRO A 76 13.45 12.12 10.56
CA PRO A 76 14.08 13.44 10.59
C PRO A 76 13.55 14.42 9.52
N GLY A 77 12.78 13.91 8.55
CA GLY A 77 12.25 14.68 7.42
C GLY A 77 10.73 14.62 7.34
N ASP A 78 10.20 14.64 6.12
CA ASP A 78 8.76 14.60 5.88
C ASP A 78 8.16 13.27 6.37
N LYS A 79 7.17 13.38 7.25
CA LYS A 79 6.45 12.23 7.81
C LYS A 79 5.31 11.74 6.91
N TYR A 80 5.06 12.43 5.81
CA TYR A 80 3.97 12.15 4.88
C TYR A 80 4.53 11.83 3.50
N ILE A 81 4.05 10.72 2.96
CA ILE A 81 4.23 10.25 1.60
C ILE A 81 2.89 10.38 0.86
N GLY A 82 2.90 10.19 -0.45
CA GLY A 82 1.67 10.26 -1.25
C GLY A 82 1.98 10.83 -2.63
N ALA A 83 1.57 10.09 -3.67
CA ALA A 83 1.95 10.41 -5.05
C ALA A 83 1.18 11.62 -5.61
N ALA A 84 -0.07 11.79 -5.19
CA ALA A 84 -0.93 12.90 -5.63
C ALA A 84 -0.80 14.14 -4.74
N LYS A 85 -0.72 13.93 -3.42
CA LYS A 85 -0.49 14.95 -2.40
C LYS A 85 0.20 14.28 -1.18
N PRO A 86 0.95 15.00 -0.35
CA PRO A 86 1.65 14.43 0.80
C PRO A 86 0.71 14.29 2.01
N ASP A 87 -0.23 13.34 1.96
CA ASP A 87 -1.23 13.11 3.00
C ASP A 87 -1.22 11.71 3.61
N GLU A 88 -0.36 10.80 3.15
CA GLU A 88 -0.26 9.45 3.70
C GLU A 88 0.88 9.41 4.73
N ALA A 89 0.56 9.21 6.01
CA ALA A 89 1.60 9.08 7.03
C ALA A 89 2.51 7.86 6.76
N VAL A 90 3.83 8.05 6.79
CA VAL A 90 4.83 6.96 6.67
C VAL A 90 4.65 5.95 7.80
N LEU A 91 4.46 6.46 9.02
CA LEU A 91 4.07 5.72 10.21
C LEU A 91 2.96 6.53 10.90
N ALA A 92 1.87 5.88 11.27
CA ALA A 92 0.75 6.50 11.97
C ALA A 92 1.19 7.18 13.27
N ASP A 93 0.73 8.41 13.46
CA ASP A 93 1.03 9.24 14.64
C ASP A 93 -0.28 9.69 15.30
N GLY A 94 -0.71 8.95 16.31
CA GLY A 94 -1.92 9.24 17.09
C GLY A 94 -3.25 8.92 16.40
N LEU A 95 -3.28 8.69 15.09
CA LEU A 95 -4.48 8.32 14.32
C LEU A 95 -4.13 7.20 13.33
N VAL A 96 -4.97 6.17 13.27
CA VAL A 96 -4.96 5.14 12.23
C VAL A 96 -6.20 5.29 11.37
N GLU A 97 -6.05 5.21 10.05
CA GLU A 97 -7.04 5.54 9.03
C GLU A 97 -7.39 4.34 8.13
N TYR A 98 -6.67 3.22 8.27
CA TYR A 98 -7.00 1.95 7.63
C TYR A 98 -6.40 0.75 8.37
N TYR A 99 -7.01 -0.42 8.16
CA TYR A 99 -6.50 -1.69 8.68
C TYR A 99 -5.17 -2.04 8.02
N GLY A 100 -4.15 -2.39 8.81
CA GLY A 100 -2.82 -2.67 8.31
C GLY A 100 -1.91 -1.44 8.19
N GLN A 101 -2.37 -0.24 8.58
CA GLN A 101 -1.51 0.96 8.54
C GLN A 101 -0.28 0.79 9.46
N PRO A 102 0.95 0.98 8.96
CA PRO A 102 2.15 0.93 9.79
C PRO A 102 2.13 1.99 10.91
N MET A 103 2.37 1.58 12.16
CA MET A 103 2.47 2.48 13.32
C MET A 103 3.91 2.65 13.81
N PHE A 104 4.71 1.60 13.68
CA PHE A 104 6.13 1.60 13.99
C PHE A 104 6.85 0.53 13.16
N ALA A 105 8.17 0.62 13.08
CA ALA A 105 9.03 -0.38 12.45
C ALA A 105 10.06 -0.93 13.45
N VAL A 106 10.50 -2.16 13.21
CA VAL A 106 11.55 -2.84 13.97
C VAL A 106 12.66 -3.23 13.01
N ALA A 107 13.91 -2.96 13.40
CA ALA A 107 15.08 -3.58 12.80
C ALA A 107 15.67 -4.61 13.76
N ALA A 108 15.84 -5.86 13.31
CA ALA A 108 16.36 -6.95 14.14
C ALA A 108 17.42 -7.78 13.40
N THR A 109 18.17 -8.61 14.14
CA THR A 109 19.25 -9.45 13.61
C THR A 109 18.78 -10.68 12.82
N SER A 110 17.48 -10.94 12.75
CA SER A 110 16.91 -11.93 11.83
C SER A 110 15.47 -11.58 11.48
N TYR A 111 15.03 -12.05 10.30
CA TYR A 111 13.66 -11.92 9.82
C TYR A 111 12.62 -12.41 10.85
N ASP A 112 12.82 -13.61 11.41
CA ASP A 112 11.90 -14.19 12.38
C ASP A 112 11.84 -13.44 13.71
N LEU A 113 12.95 -12.81 14.12
CA LEU A 113 12.97 -12.01 15.34
C LEU A 113 12.24 -10.68 15.12
N ALA A 114 12.44 -10.01 13.98
CA ALA A 114 11.71 -8.79 13.63
C ALA A 114 10.19 -9.03 13.66
N ARG A 115 9.72 -10.09 12.99
CA ARG A 115 8.29 -10.44 12.91
C ARG A 115 7.67 -10.87 14.23
N ARG A 116 8.46 -11.49 15.12
CA ARG A 116 7.99 -11.83 16.47
C ARG A 116 7.94 -10.61 17.37
N ALA A 117 8.93 -9.72 17.27
CA ALA A 117 9.03 -8.51 18.08
C ALA A 117 7.86 -7.56 17.85
N VAL A 118 7.47 -7.29 16.60
CA VAL A 118 6.36 -6.37 16.30
C VAL A 118 5.02 -6.80 16.91
N LYS A 119 4.83 -8.10 17.16
CA LYS A 119 3.61 -8.66 17.80
C LYS A 119 3.54 -8.44 19.31
N LEU A 120 4.64 -7.97 19.92
CA LEU A 120 4.71 -7.72 21.36
C LEU A 120 4.26 -6.30 21.73
N ALA A 121 3.93 -5.46 20.75
CA ALA A 121 3.41 -4.12 21.02
C ALA A 121 2.06 -4.19 21.71
N GLU A 122 1.89 -3.36 22.73
CA GLU A 122 0.60 -3.16 23.39
C GLU A 122 0.03 -1.83 22.91
N VAL A 123 -1.09 -1.89 22.20
CA VAL A 123 -1.71 -0.73 21.58
C VAL A 123 -3.13 -0.58 22.12
N GLU A 124 -3.43 0.60 22.65
CA GLU A 124 -4.77 0.98 23.08
C GLU A 124 -5.36 1.94 22.04
N TYR A 125 -6.60 1.69 21.68
CA TYR A 125 -7.32 2.43 20.65
C TYR A 125 -8.61 3.03 21.21
N GLU A 126 -8.95 4.22 20.73
CA GLU A 126 -10.31 4.73 20.74
C GLU A 126 -10.88 4.59 19.32
N ASP A 127 -11.76 3.61 19.12
CA ASP A 127 -12.35 3.31 17.81
C ASP A 127 -13.20 4.50 17.32
N LEU A 128 -12.96 4.91 16.06
CA LEU A 128 -13.74 5.92 15.36
C LEU A 128 -14.61 5.22 14.30
N HIS A 129 -15.69 5.87 13.87
CA HIS A 129 -16.54 5.30 12.81
C HIS A 129 -15.78 5.30 11.47
N PRO A 130 -15.50 4.14 10.85
CA PRO A 130 -14.87 4.08 9.54
C PRO A 130 -15.91 4.29 8.43
N ILE A 131 -15.49 4.86 7.31
CA ILE A 131 -16.28 4.90 6.07
C ILE A 131 -15.74 3.79 5.17
N LEU A 132 -16.52 2.74 4.95
CA LEU A 132 -16.08 1.54 4.22
C LEU A 132 -16.82 1.32 2.90
N ASP A 133 -17.84 2.13 2.62
CA ASP A 133 -18.68 2.04 1.44
C ASP A 133 -18.57 3.31 0.59
N VAL A 134 -18.58 3.14 -0.74
CA VAL A 134 -18.39 4.26 -1.69
C VAL A 134 -19.57 5.22 -1.65
N GLN A 135 -20.80 4.71 -1.46
CA GLN A 135 -22.01 5.51 -1.37
C GLN A 135 -22.03 6.29 -0.06
N GLU A 136 -21.67 5.65 1.05
CA GLU A 136 -21.48 6.36 2.34
C GLU A 136 -20.44 7.48 2.22
N GLY A 137 -19.32 7.23 1.55
CA GLY A 137 -18.29 8.25 1.28
C GLY A 137 -18.82 9.44 0.48
N ALA A 138 -19.62 9.16 -0.57
CA ALA A 138 -20.25 10.21 -1.37
C ALA A 138 -21.28 11.02 -0.58
N GLU A 139 -22.12 10.37 0.23
CA GLU A 139 -23.13 11.02 1.09
C GLU A 139 -22.50 11.94 2.15
N LYS A 140 -21.32 11.55 2.67
CA LYS A 140 -20.57 12.33 3.66
C LYS A 140 -19.60 13.34 3.04
N GLU A 141 -19.58 13.46 1.71
CA GLU A 141 -18.62 14.28 0.97
C GLU A 141 -17.15 14.00 1.34
N SER A 142 -16.85 12.74 1.69
CA SER A 142 -15.51 12.28 2.06
C SER A 142 -14.77 11.83 0.81
N TYR A 143 -14.09 12.79 0.17
CA TYR A 143 -13.36 12.56 -1.08
C TYR A 143 -11.84 12.59 -0.90
N VAL A 144 -11.14 11.66 -1.55
CA VAL A 144 -9.67 11.66 -1.61
C VAL A 144 -9.15 12.83 -2.46
N LEU A 145 -9.81 13.09 -3.59
CA LEU A 145 -9.54 14.19 -4.53
C LEU A 145 -10.83 14.93 -4.89
N PRO A 146 -10.76 16.20 -5.30
CA PRO A 146 -11.93 16.94 -5.75
C PRO A 146 -12.66 16.22 -6.90
N PRO A 147 -14.00 16.21 -6.93
CA PRO A 147 -14.76 15.59 -8.02
C PRO A 147 -14.41 16.20 -9.38
N ALA A 148 -14.10 15.34 -10.35
CA ALA A 148 -13.85 15.73 -11.73
C ALA A 148 -15.14 15.66 -12.56
N ARG A 149 -15.38 16.68 -13.39
CA ARG A 149 -16.51 16.71 -14.34
C ARG A 149 -16.01 16.87 -15.76
N ILE A 150 -16.40 15.94 -16.62
CA ILE A 150 -16.20 16.03 -18.08
C ILE A 150 -17.59 16.16 -18.70
N ALA A 151 -17.80 17.20 -19.51
CA ALA A 151 -19.07 17.46 -20.19
C ALA A 151 -18.82 17.97 -21.61
N GLN A 152 -19.70 17.59 -22.54
CA GLN A 152 -19.63 18.02 -23.93
C GLN A 152 -21.04 18.17 -24.52
N GLY A 153 -21.31 19.31 -25.16
CA GLY A 153 -22.58 19.57 -25.84
C GLY A 153 -23.77 19.79 -24.89
N ASP A 154 -24.97 19.72 -25.45
CA ASP A 154 -26.25 19.88 -24.74
C ASP A 154 -26.80 18.51 -24.30
N LEU A 155 -26.37 18.07 -23.11
CA LEU A 155 -26.78 16.79 -22.54
C LEU A 155 -28.29 16.74 -22.26
N GLU A 156 -28.84 17.77 -21.63
CA GLU A 156 -30.24 17.79 -21.20
C GLU A 156 -31.19 17.79 -22.39
N GLY A 157 -30.93 18.61 -23.42
CA GLY A 157 -31.73 18.63 -24.63
C GLY A 157 -31.71 17.29 -25.37
N LYS A 158 -30.55 16.63 -25.45
CA LYS A 158 -30.41 15.31 -26.09
C LYS A 158 -31.11 14.20 -25.31
N LEU A 159 -31.01 14.19 -23.98
CA LEU A 159 -31.74 13.25 -23.12
C LEU A 159 -33.26 13.46 -23.22
N ASN A 160 -33.71 14.72 -23.33
CA ASN A 160 -35.13 15.06 -23.46
C ASN A 160 -35.74 14.67 -24.81
N ALA A 161 -34.98 14.76 -25.89
CA ALA A 161 -35.44 14.36 -27.23
C ALA A 161 -35.41 12.84 -27.49
N GLY A 162 -34.76 12.05 -26.63
CA GLY A 162 -34.59 10.61 -26.81
C GLY A 162 -35.90 9.82 -26.66
N PRO A 163 -36.20 8.85 -27.55
CA PRO A 163 -37.43 8.03 -27.47
C PRO A 163 -37.39 6.96 -26.38
N HIS A 164 -36.20 6.63 -25.85
CA HIS A 164 -35.99 5.63 -24.82
C HIS A 164 -35.06 6.16 -23.73
N ARG A 165 -35.33 5.76 -22.49
CA ARG A 165 -34.52 6.08 -21.32
C ARG A 165 -34.24 4.81 -20.52
N HIS A 166 -32.98 4.59 -20.22
CA HIS A 166 -32.54 3.50 -19.36
C HIS A 166 -31.70 4.08 -18.25
N GLN A 167 -31.96 3.61 -17.03
CA GLN A 167 -31.19 3.94 -15.85
C GLN A 167 -30.80 2.63 -15.18
N GLY A 168 -29.55 2.55 -14.73
CA GLY A 168 -29.02 1.41 -14.02
C GLY A 168 -27.76 1.79 -13.25
N SER A 169 -27.38 0.92 -12.34
CA SER A 169 -26.12 0.97 -11.63
C SER A 169 -25.35 -0.32 -11.89
N PHE A 170 -24.02 -0.24 -11.82
CA PHE A 170 -23.16 -1.40 -11.78
C PHE A 170 -22.11 -1.18 -10.71
N TYR A 171 -21.64 -2.28 -10.13
CA TYR A 171 -20.59 -2.29 -9.14
C TYR A 171 -19.44 -3.17 -9.65
N CYS A 172 -18.21 -2.70 -9.48
CA CYS A 172 -17.00 -3.45 -9.78
C CYS A 172 -16.15 -3.48 -8.50
N GLY A 173 -15.83 -4.68 -8.01
CA GLY A 173 -15.04 -4.84 -6.79
C GLY A 173 -13.57 -4.54 -7.00
N GLY A 174 -12.82 -4.51 -5.90
CA GLY A 174 -11.37 -4.42 -5.93
C GLY A 174 -10.71 -5.70 -6.46
N GLN A 175 -9.45 -5.58 -6.84
CA GLN A 175 -8.63 -6.69 -7.29
C GLN A 175 -7.19 -6.49 -6.79
N GLU A 176 -6.64 -7.53 -6.18
CA GLU A 176 -5.24 -7.57 -5.76
C GLU A 176 -4.34 -7.87 -6.97
N GLN A 177 -3.17 -7.23 -7.06
CA GLN A 177 -2.26 -7.46 -8.19
C GLN A 177 -1.71 -8.88 -8.19
N PHE A 178 -1.47 -9.43 -7.00
CA PHE A 178 -1.03 -10.81 -6.81
C PHE A 178 0.26 -11.14 -7.58
N TYR A 179 1.23 -10.22 -7.53
CA TYR A 179 2.57 -10.46 -8.05
C TYR A 179 3.18 -11.69 -7.36
N LEU A 180 3.91 -12.50 -8.13
CA LEU A 180 4.54 -13.71 -7.59
C LEU A 180 5.72 -13.39 -6.66
N GLU A 181 6.40 -12.27 -6.91
CA GLU A 181 7.35 -11.67 -5.98
C GLU A 181 6.62 -10.61 -5.15
N GLY A 182 6.70 -10.74 -3.82
CA GLY A 182 6.12 -9.76 -2.91
C GLY A 182 6.94 -8.48 -2.82
N GLN A 183 6.54 -7.57 -1.94
CA GLN A 183 7.38 -6.43 -1.58
C GLN A 183 8.54 -6.94 -0.72
N VAL A 184 9.76 -6.84 -1.22
CA VAL A 184 11.03 -7.30 -0.61
C VAL A 184 12.06 -6.19 -0.61
#